data_AF-A0A1I4FZE7-F1
#
_entry.id   AF-A0A1I4FZE7-F1
#
_cell.length_a   1.000
_cell.length_b   1.000
_cell.length_c   1.000
_cell.angle_alpha   90.00
_cell.angle_beta   90.00
_cell.angle_gamma   90.00
#
_symmetry.space_group_name_H-M   'P 1'
#
loop_
_entity.id
_entity.type
_entity.pdbx_description
1 polymer ?
#
loop_
_entity_poly.entity_id
_entity_poly.type
_entity_poly.pdbx_seq_one_letter_code
_entity_poly.pdbx_strand_id
1 'polypeptide(L)'
;MHPVNRSAPSAAKAAGALSPRLSLRWCSILLLFLAAVLASGVASAQAWLLTPAERKTYLQYYAPVIMQRAEESSSKKGRDWISNYDFDRDGNFANNRYTWPNLLSQYIAASAAGTGAYSNWRIRPTLYSSVMEYMDGNSKALVLLYHVYHPVDKKANEIHDWERIEIVVRGVTGVPGAVGEYVGHVTITSHKDHVMRSYGSADLNFMQVTGGKHVMIWQADEDNTELGTHGHELHFVQDAYSTIAARRTANNSAEVEVTNDDDKSVHYVWVPETSNAAVTAWGASSINYGNANALAAGRDDTVSWSLVKRITYELQDLADVFGGQWSGANWSINWNSGQTADILLDTPITNELGQVEVPVGLQRFYVLSRDTSSSSLTDGRDGVLGKDWLWGAYSAETNADTISGSDKLGGYSGAGRDSYNRNRADASGDYASLNAYWRQHDLLVHSGGIDTRENYEAGQWLLNGWELPQNGGYDGRWAQLYDDRVAYEPLGPLIVIMPASARGCGDSWSVTATVNGGLPPYTYSWSNVIWYSPDGRTAEVGSGQTATLTVGSADGQSATRSFHNMAGCPGGGGGGGGGNPIP
;
A
#
# COMPACT_ATOMS: atom_id res chain seq x y z
N MET A 1 -96.96 19.51 27.45
CA MET A 1 -97.84 18.70 26.58
C MET A 1 -97.73 17.25 27.02
N HIS A 2 -98.90 16.61 27.12
CA HIS A 2 -99.19 15.28 27.69
C HIS A 2 -98.61 14.10 26.82
N PRO A 3 -98.73 12.82 27.22
CA PRO A 3 -97.60 11.89 27.46
C PRO A 3 -97.70 10.57 26.63
N VAL A 4 -97.28 9.43 27.22
CA VAL A 4 -97.55 7.99 26.89
C VAL A 4 -96.37 7.30 26.17
N ASN A 5 -95.60 6.33 26.68
CA ASN A 5 -95.77 5.17 27.58
C ASN A 5 -96.17 3.84 26.89
N ARG A 6 -95.47 2.75 27.26
CA ARG A 6 -95.70 1.29 27.01
C ARG A 6 -95.18 0.75 25.66
N SER A 7 -94.54 -0.42 25.55
CA SER A 7 -94.71 -1.70 26.28
C SER A 7 -93.53 -2.66 26.00
N ALA A 8 -93.12 -3.46 27.00
CA ALA A 8 -92.44 -4.76 26.80
C ALA A 8 -93.48 -5.89 26.67
N PRO A 9 -93.16 -7.06 26.05
CA PRO A 9 -92.70 -8.19 26.88
C PRO A 9 -91.73 -9.21 26.24
N SER A 10 -91.10 -9.95 27.16
CA SER A 10 -90.40 -11.25 27.12
C SER A 10 -90.87 -12.32 26.09
N ALA A 11 -89.93 -13.06 25.46
CA ALA A 11 -89.61 -14.47 25.82
C ALA A 11 -88.87 -15.29 24.71
N ALA A 12 -87.96 -16.15 25.18
CA ALA A 12 -87.60 -17.49 24.69
C ALA A 12 -86.56 -17.72 23.56
N LYS A 13 -85.37 -18.16 24.02
CA LYS A 13 -84.55 -19.34 23.63
C LYS A 13 -84.65 -19.89 22.19
N ALA A 14 -83.50 -19.94 21.52
CA ALA A 14 -82.96 -21.16 20.93
C ALA A 14 -81.43 -21.06 20.77
N ALA A 15 -80.69 -21.85 21.54
CA ALA A 15 -79.28 -22.12 21.29
C ALA A 15 -79.18 -23.10 20.11
N GLY A 16 -78.48 -22.69 19.05
CA GLY A 16 -78.07 -23.55 17.95
C GLY A 16 -76.56 -23.52 17.85
N ALA A 17 -75.91 -24.60 18.29
CA ALA A 17 -74.47 -24.78 18.24
C ALA A 17 -73.97 -24.78 16.79
N LEU A 18 -73.11 -23.81 16.44
CA LEU A 18 -72.27 -23.87 15.24
C LEU A 18 -70.94 -24.52 15.60
N SER A 19 -70.64 -25.60 14.88
CA SER A 19 -69.50 -26.49 15.10
C SER A 19 -68.14 -25.77 15.03
N PRO A 20 -67.16 -26.10 15.90
CA PRO A 20 -65.85 -25.43 15.94
C PRO A 20 -64.85 -25.91 14.86
N ARG A 21 -65.32 -26.56 13.78
CA ARG A 21 -64.43 -27.20 12.78
C ARG A 21 -64.32 -26.46 11.44
N LEU A 22 -65.08 -25.38 11.23
CA LEU A 22 -65.03 -24.60 9.98
C LEU A 22 -64.32 -23.25 10.12
N SER A 23 -64.10 -22.71 11.33
CA SER A 23 -63.38 -21.44 11.51
C SER A 23 -61.85 -21.57 11.54
N LEU A 24 -61.30 -22.74 11.88
CA LEU A 24 -59.84 -22.94 11.89
C LEU A 24 -59.25 -23.03 10.48
N ARG A 25 -59.95 -23.63 9.51
CA ARG A 25 -59.39 -23.81 8.15
C ARG A 25 -59.26 -22.50 7.37
N TRP A 26 -60.18 -21.56 7.57
CA TRP A 26 -60.11 -20.25 6.91
C TRP A 26 -59.11 -19.31 7.59
N CYS A 27 -58.98 -19.35 8.93
CA CYS A 27 -57.91 -18.62 9.63
C CYS A 27 -56.51 -19.14 9.27
N SER A 28 -56.33 -20.47 9.13
CA SER A 28 -55.04 -21.03 8.71
C SER A 28 -54.67 -20.66 7.27
N ILE A 29 -55.63 -20.62 6.34
CA ILE A 29 -55.39 -20.21 4.95
C ILE A 29 -55.11 -18.71 4.86
N LEU A 30 -55.79 -17.87 5.64
CA LEU A 30 -55.53 -16.43 5.69
C LEU A 30 -54.17 -16.11 6.35
N LEU A 31 -53.76 -16.84 7.39
CA LEU A 31 -52.43 -16.74 7.99
C LEU A 31 -51.31 -17.27 7.07
N LEU A 32 -51.57 -18.31 6.27
CA LEU A 32 -50.65 -18.80 5.25
C LEU A 32 -50.51 -17.84 4.07
N PHE A 33 -51.59 -17.15 3.66
CA PHE A 33 -51.51 -16.11 2.64
C PHE A 33 -50.87 -14.81 3.16
N LEU A 34 -51.10 -14.43 4.42
CA LEU A 34 -50.44 -13.26 5.02
C LEU A 34 -48.94 -13.53 5.29
N ALA A 35 -48.56 -14.76 5.65
CA ALA A 35 -47.16 -15.18 5.76
C ALA A 35 -46.46 -15.28 4.39
N ALA A 36 -47.18 -15.66 3.33
CA ALA A 36 -46.63 -15.69 1.97
C ALA A 36 -46.49 -14.28 1.34
N VAL A 37 -47.32 -13.31 1.73
CA VAL A 37 -47.23 -11.92 1.27
C VAL A 37 -46.23 -11.10 2.11
N LEU A 38 -45.94 -11.49 3.35
CA LEU A 38 -44.82 -10.96 4.14
C LEU A 38 -43.48 -11.66 3.86
N ALA A 39 -43.51 -12.79 3.14
CA ALA A 39 -42.34 -13.47 2.58
C ALA A 39 -42.18 -13.20 1.08
N SER A 40 -42.57 -11.99 0.62
CA SER A 40 -41.84 -11.39 -0.49
C SER A 40 -40.43 -11.15 0.03
N GLY A 41 -39.61 -12.20 -0.04
CA GLY A 41 -38.17 -12.08 0.06
C GLY A 41 -37.80 -10.94 -0.85
N VAL A 42 -37.34 -9.84 -0.26
CA VAL A 42 -36.48 -8.91 -0.97
C VAL A 42 -35.48 -9.84 -1.64
N ALA A 43 -35.46 -9.87 -2.97
CA ALA A 43 -34.41 -10.56 -3.69
C ALA A 43 -33.14 -9.84 -3.25
N SER A 44 -32.51 -10.32 -2.17
CA SER A 44 -31.20 -9.87 -1.77
C SER A 44 -30.35 -10.17 -2.98
N ALA A 45 -29.75 -9.12 -3.56
CA ALA A 45 -28.74 -9.32 -4.58
C ALA A 45 -27.81 -10.42 -4.06
N GLN A 46 -27.65 -11.48 -4.83
CA GLN A 46 -26.83 -12.61 -4.43
C GLN A 46 -25.45 -12.07 -4.07
N ALA A 47 -24.95 -12.36 -2.87
CA ALA A 47 -23.58 -12.05 -2.52
C ALA A 47 -22.68 -12.74 -3.56
N TRP A 48 -22.12 -11.94 -4.45
CA TRP A 48 -21.16 -12.35 -5.45
C TRP A 48 -19.85 -11.60 -5.16
N LEU A 49 -18.74 -12.19 -5.57
CA LEU A 49 -17.42 -11.62 -5.33
C LEU A 49 -16.75 -11.35 -6.66
N LEU A 50 -16.00 -10.27 -6.70
CA LEU A 50 -15.02 -10.08 -7.75
C LEU A 50 -13.98 -11.21 -7.67
N THR A 51 -13.62 -11.75 -8.82
CA THR A 51 -12.43 -12.57 -8.97
C THR A 51 -11.18 -11.72 -8.74
N PRO A 52 -10.02 -12.32 -8.41
CA PRO A 52 -8.76 -11.59 -8.32
C PRO A 52 -8.41 -10.81 -9.61
N ALA A 53 -8.75 -11.35 -10.77
CA ALA A 53 -8.53 -10.68 -12.06
C ALA A 53 -9.43 -9.45 -12.24
N GLU A 54 -10.71 -9.53 -11.84
CA GLU A 54 -11.61 -8.36 -11.88
C GLU A 54 -11.13 -7.29 -10.91
N ARG A 55 -10.70 -7.65 -9.69
CA ARG A 55 -10.11 -6.70 -8.72
C ARG A 55 -8.92 -5.93 -9.29
N LYS A 56 -7.97 -6.64 -9.92
CA LYS A 56 -6.86 -6.01 -10.66
C LYS A 56 -7.37 -5.07 -11.75
N THR A 57 -8.39 -5.49 -12.48
CA THR A 57 -8.96 -4.67 -13.57
C THR A 57 -9.56 -3.37 -13.03
N TYR A 58 -10.23 -3.38 -11.86
CA TYR A 58 -10.69 -2.15 -11.21
C TYR A 58 -9.55 -1.24 -10.78
N LEU A 59 -8.52 -1.80 -10.12
CA LEU A 59 -7.34 -1.04 -9.72
C LEU A 59 -6.64 -0.39 -10.92
N GLN A 60 -6.53 -1.11 -12.04
CA GLN A 60 -5.90 -0.60 -13.26
C GLN A 60 -6.78 0.43 -13.98
N TYR A 61 -8.09 0.21 -14.04
CA TYR A 61 -9.03 1.10 -14.71
C TYR A 61 -9.09 2.48 -14.05
N TYR A 62 -9.05 2.51 -12.71
CA TYR A 62 -9.16 3.74 -11.91
C TYR A 62 -7.81 4.31 -11.44
N ALA A 63 -6.70 3.67 -11.79
CA ALA A 63 -5.35 4.12 -11.42
C ALA A 63 -5.14 5.61 -11.81
N PRO A 64 -4.59 6.47 -10.94
CA PRO A 64 -4.52 7.91 -11.19
C PRO A 64 -3.54 8.29 -12.30
N VAL A 65 -3.72 9.46 -12.92
CA VAL A 65 -2.63 10.13 -13.66
C VAL A 65 -2.11 11.23 -12.76
N ILE A 66 -0.82 11.17 -12.42
CA ILE A 66 -0.18 12.14 -11.53
C ILE A 66 0.68 13.07 -12.38
N MET A 67 0.37 14.36 -12.36
CA MET A 67 1.20 15.42 -12.92
C MET A 67 2.06 15.95 -11.79
N GLN A 68 3.34 16.19 -12.03
CA GLN A 68 4.23 16.57 -10.95
C GLN A 68 5.17 17.67 -11.39
N ARG A 69 5.39 18.62 -10.49
CA ARG A 69 6.43 19.63 -10.61
C ARG A 69 7.77 19.04 -10.19
N ALA A 70 8.82 19.46 -10.88
CA ALA A 70 10.19 19.07 -10.57
C ALA A 70 10.96 20.26 -10.00
N GLU A 71 11.86 19.96 -9.06
CA GLU A 71 12.86 20.86 -8.49
C GLU A 71 14.26 20.27 -8.80
N GLU A 72 14.57 20.14 -10.09
CA GLU A 72 15.75 19.40 -10.55
C GLU A 72 16.90 20.27 -11.08
N SER A 73 17.16 21.43 -10.46
CA SER A 73 18.32 22.25 -10.82
C SER A 73 19.63 21.45 -10.71
N SER A 74 20.37 21.41 -11.83
CA SER A 74 21.68 20.78 -12.14
C SER A 74 22.18 19.54 -11.36
N SER A 75 22.24 19.57 -10.03
CA SER A 75 22.66 18.48 -9.14
C SER A 75 21.53 17.58 -8.65
N LYS A 76 20.26 17.94 -8.87
CA LYS A 76 19.08 17.22 -8.36
C LYS A 76 18.34 16.39 -9.42
N LYS A 77 18.98 15.99 -10.52
CA LYS A 77 18.30 15.23 -11.58
C LYS A 77 17.64 13.96 -11.04
N GLY A 78 16.40 13.70 -11.47
CA GLY A 78 15.56 12.57 -11.07
C GLY A 78 15.06 12.59 -9.63
N ARG A 79 15.39 13.63 -8.86
CA ARG A 79 15.18 13.64 -7.40
C ARG A 79 13.70 13.57 -7.01
N ASP A 80 12.82 14.10 -7.85
CA ASP A 80 11.37 14.07 -7.67
C ASP A 80 10.70 12.79 -8.19
N TRP A 81 11.46 11.78 -8.63
CA TRP A 81 10.85 10.54 -9.14
C TRP A 81 10.12 9.77 -8.04
N ILE A 82 8.88 9.35 -8.36
CA ILE A 82 8.20 8.28 -7.63
C ILE A 82 9.03 7.00 -7.77
N SER A 83 9.11 6.20 -6.70
CA SER A 83 9.91 4.98 -6.67
C SER A 83 9.24 3.84 -5.90
N ASN A 84 9.82 2.65 -5.98
CA ASN A 84 9.61 1.54 -5.06
C ASN A 84 10.57 1.63 -3.85
N TYR A 85 10.26 0.92 -2.76
CA TYR A 85 11.08 0.93 -1.54
C TYR A 85 12.50 0.38 -1.75
N ASP A 86 12.68 -0.67 -2.56
CA ASP A 86 13.98 -1.33 -2.82
C ASP A 86 14.59 -0.91 -4.16
N PHE A 87 14.69 0.39 -4.44
CA PHE A 87 15.10 0.88 -5.76
C PHE A 87 16.57 0.61 -6.09
N ASP A 88 17.45 0.51 -5.09
CA ASP A 88 18.88 0.25 -5.24
C ASP A 88 19.25 -1.24 -5.07
N ARG A 89 18.29 -2.04 -4.59
CA ARG A 89 18.33 -3.51 -4.46
C ARG A 89 19.34 -4.02 -3.45
N ASP A 90 19.48 -3.30 -2.36
CA ASP A 90 20.27 -3.73 -1.22
C ASP A 90 19.41 -4.34 -0.10
N GLY A 91 18.07 -4.27 -0.21
CA GLY A 91 17.12 -4.78 0.77
C GLY A 91 17.06 -3.97 2.07
N ASN A 92 17.68 -2.79 2.11
CA ASN A 92 17.84 -1.96 3.30
C ASN A 92 17.26 -0.54 3.09
N PHE A 93 15.96 -0.43 3.29
CA PHE A 93 15.23 0.83 3.06
C PHE A 93 15.62 1.94 4.04
N ALA A 94 16.26 1.56 5.16
CA ALA A 94 16.74 2.49 6.17
C ALA A 94 17.92 3.37 5.73
N ASN A 95 18.47 3.17 4.53
CA ASN A 95 19.45 4.08 3.95
C ASN A 95 18.88 4.87 2.76
N ASN A 96 17.61 4.66 2.36
CA ASN A 96 17.02 5.30 1.18
C ASN A 96 17.17 6.82 1.20
N ARG A 97 16.97 7.42 2.39
CA ARG A 97 17.12 8.86 2.57
C ARG A 97 18.52 9.37 2.24
N TYR A 98 19.54 8.55 2.45
CA TYR A 98 20.91 8.87 2.07
C TYR A 98 21.20 8.49 0.61
N THR A 99 20.84 7.28 0.21
CA THR A 99 21.16 6.74 -1.11
C THR A 99 20.56 7.59 -2.22
N TRP A 100 19.29 7.98 -2.10
CA TRP A 100 18.56 8.72 -3.13
C TRP A 100 19.20 10.07 -3.47
N PRO A 101 19.35 11.04 -2.54
CA PRO A 101 19.90 12.35 -2.89
C PRO A 101 21.41 12.33 -3.21
N ASN A 102 22.17 11.35 -2.70
CA ASN A 102 23.64 11.35 -2.84
C ASN A 102 24.15 10.53 -4.03
N LEU A 103 23.44 9.48 -4.44
CA LEU A 103 23.91 8.55 -5.47
C LEU A 103 23.05 8.56 -6.75
N LEU A 104 21.83 9.13 -6.73
CA LEU A 104 20.96 9.19 -7.92
C LEU A 104 21.57 9.99 -9.07
N SER A 105 22.22 11.12 -8.78
CA SER A 105 22.91 11.90 -9.81
C SER A 105 24.04 11.10 -10.48
N GLN A 106 24.68 10.19 -9.75
CA GLN A 106 25.69 9.28 -10.28
C GLN A 106 25.05 8.16 -11.10
N TYR A 107 23.91 7.60 -10.69
CA TYR A 107 23.11 6.69 -11.51
C TYR A 107 22.74 7.31 -12.84
N ILE A 108 22.26 8.56 -12.85
CA ILE A 108 21.88 9.29 -14.06
C ILE A 108 23.11 9.59 -14.95
N ALA A 109 24.23 10.02 -14.35
CA ALA A 109 25.46 10.24 -15.11
C ALA A 109 25.99 8.93 -15.73
N ALA A 110 25.93 7.82 -14.98
CA ALA A 110 26.35 6.51 -15.43
C ALA A 110 25.42 5.93 -16.51
N SER A 111 24.11 6.19 -16.40
CA SER A 111 23.10 5.93 -17.44
C SER A 111 23.50 6.58 -18.76
N ALA A 112 23.87 7.86 -18.73
CA ALA A 112 24.35 8.58 -19.93
C ALA A 112 25.65 7.99 -20.50
N ALA A 113 26.53 7.46 -19.65
CA ALA A 113 27.80 6.84 -20.05
C ALA A 113 27.66 5.37 -20.50
N GLY A 114 26.50 4.73 -20.27
CA GLY A 114 26.24 3.33 -20.61
C GLY A 114 27.04 2.30 -19.81
N THR A 115 27.79 2.71 -18.77
CA THR A 115 28.58 1.84 -17.89
C THR A 115 28.62 2.42 -16.48
N GLY A 116 28.59 1.58 -15.43
CA GLY A 116 28.67 2.06 -14.05
C GLY A 116 28.18 1.07 -12.99
N ALA A 117 28.52 1.40 -11.73
CA ALA A 117 28.23 0.58 -10.55
C ALA A 117 26.72 0.46 -10.22
N TYR A 118 25.89 1.31 -10.82
CA TYR A 118 24.45 1.41 -10.54
C TYR A 118 23.56 0.73 -11.59
N SER A 119 24.15 -0.05 -12.51
CA SER A 119 23.40 -0.76 -13.55
C SER A 119 22.43 -1.83 -12.99
N ASN A 120 22.61 -2.22 -11.74
CA ASN A 120 21.70 -3.09 -11.00
C ASN A 120 20.51 -2.36 -10.37
N TRP A 121 20.54 -1.03 -10.21
CA TRP A 121 19.42 -0.27 -9.63
C TRP A 121 18.16 -0.37 -10.49
N ARG A 122 17.01 -0.46 -9.84
CA ARG A 122 15.68 -0.61 -10.44
C ARG A 122 14.77 0.44 -9.85
N ILE A 123 15.02 1.69 -10.23
CA ILE A 123 14.05 2.77 -10.00
C ILE A 123 12.82 2.42 -10.82
N ARG A 124 11.78 1.92 -10.14
CA ARG A 124 10.50 1.59 -10.72
C ARG A 124 9.47 2.48 -10.03
N PRO A 125 8.91 3.47 -10.71
CA PRO A 125 7.80 4.22 -10.18
C PRO A 125 6.67 3.24 -9.84
N THR A 126 6.31 3.16 -8.56
CA THR A 126 5.36 2.19 -8.03
C THR A 126 4.31 2.92 -7.21
N LEU A 127 3.04 2.59 -7.44
CA LEU A 127 1.98 2.89 -6.50
C LEU A 127 1.57 1.59 -5.79
N TYR A 128 1.77 1.52 -4.48
CA TYR A 128 1.32 0.40 -3.67
C TYR A 128 -0.18 0.51 -3.48
N SER A 129 -0.91 -0.55 -3.78
CA SER A 129 -2.34 -0.48 -3.99
C SER A 129 -3.10 -1.59 -3.28
N SER A 130 -4.35 -1.31 -2.94
CA SER A 130 -5.26 -2.31 -2.36
C SER A 130 -6.69 -2.01 -2.75
N VAL A 131 -7.54 -3.03 -2.72
CA VAL A 131 -8.98 -2.90 -2.97
C VAL A 131 -9.78 -3.56 -1.86
N MET A 132 -10.69 -2.79 -1.27
CA MET A 132 -11.66 -3.26 -0.29
C MET A 132 -13.01 -3.35 -0.97
N GLU A 133 -13.63 -4.52 -0.91
CA GLU A 133 -14.91 -4.84 -1.51
C GLU A 133 -15.95 -5.00 -0.40
N TYR A 134 -17.07 -4.29 -0.50
CA TYR A 134 -18.13 -4.38 0.50
C TYR A 134 -19.51 -4.13 -0.11
N MET A 135 -20.54 -4.52 0.62
CA MET A 135 -21.94 -4.28 0.23
C MET A 135 -22.39 -2.90 0.71
N ASP A 136 -22.84 -2.08 -0.23
CA ASP A 136 -23.46 -0.77 -0.01
C ASP A 136 -24.96 -0.87 -0.32
N GLY A 137 -25.74 -1.12 0.73
CA GLY A 137 -27.15 -1.50 0.60
C GLY A 137 -27.33 -2.78 -0.21
N ASN A 138 -28.03 -2.69 -1.34
CA ASN A 138 -28.25 -3.81 -2.27
C ASN A 138 -27.23 -3.84 -3.42
N SER A 139 -26.22 -2.97 -3.40
CA SER A 139 -25.21 -2.84 -4.44
C SER A 139 -23.81 -3.10 -3.88
N LYS A 140 -22.83 -3.28 -4.76
CA LYS A 140 -21.42 -3.44 -4.36
C LYS A 140 -20.70 -2.10 -4.50
N ALA A 141 -19.79 -1.85 -3.58
CA ALA A 141 -18.87 -0.72 -3.64
C ALA A 141 -17.43 -1.19 -3.41
N LEU A 142 -16.49 -0.40 -3.92
CA LEU A 142 -15.07 -0.60 -3.77
C LEU A 142 -14.44 0.64 -3.16
N VAL A 143 -13.48 0.44 -2.26
CA VAL A 143 -12.50 1.46 -1.90
C VAL A 143 -11.18 1.02 -2.53
N LEU A 144 -10.60 1.88 -3.37
CA LEU A 144 -9.32 1.65 -4.04
C LEU A 144 -8.29 2.58 -3.40
N LEU A 145 -7.20 2.03 -2.90
CA LEU A 145 -6.09 2.79 -2.33
C LEU A 145 -4.90 2.75 -3.28
N TYR A 146 -4.24 3.90 -3.41
CA TYR A 146 -2.97 4.06 -4.10
C TYR A 146 -2.04 4.90 -3.23
N HIS A 147 -0.99 4.28 -2.72
CA HIS A 147 0.03 4.93 -1.92
C HIS A 147 1.21 5.34 -2.81
N VAL A 148 1.55 6.63 -2.79
CA VAL A 148 2.66 7.23 -3.53
C VAL A 148 3.86 7.30 -2.59
N TYR A 149 4.99 6.74 -3.01
CA TYR A 149 6.22 6.71 -2.21
C TYR A 149 7.31 7.58 -2.82
N HIS A 150 7.92 8.41 -1.98
CA HIS A 150 9.12 9.18 -2.26
C HIS A 150 10.24 8.80 -1.28
N PRO A 151 11.47 8.48 -1.75
CA PRO A 151 12.55 8.06 -0.85
C PRO A 151 13.01 9.11 0.16
N VAL A 152 12.73 10.38 -0.10
CA VAL A 152 13.10 11.52 0.73
C VAL A 152 12.01 12.55 0.76
N ASP A 153 11.99 13.34 1.83
CA ASP A 153 11.17 14.53 1.90
C ASP A 153 11.84 15.75 1.26
N LYS A 154 11.08 16.84 1.20
CA LYS A 154 11.53 18.16 0.74
C LYS A 154 12.90 18.63 1.22
N LYS A 155 13.26 18.30 2.47
CA LYS A 155 14.54 18.72 3.06
C LYS A 155 15.62 17.66 2.92
N ALA A 156 15.31 16.51 2.34
CA ALA A 156 16.12 15.29 2.35
C ALA A 156 16.61 14.90 3.76
N ASN A 157 15.81 15.22 4.78
CA ASN A 157 16.12 14.92 6.18
C ASN A 157 15.20 13.85 6.78
N GLU A 158 14.14 13.46 6.09
CA GLU A 158 13.22 12.39 6.46
C GLU A 158 12.85 11.53 5.22
N ILE A 159 12.36 10.30 5.41
CA ILE A 159 11.75 9.50 4.33
C ILE A 159 10.32 10.01 4.10
N HIS A 160 9.82 9.98 2.86
CA HIS A 160 8.55 10.57 2.51
C HIS A 160 7.53 9.55 1.98
N ASP A 161 6.71 9.04 2.88
CA ASP A 161 5.76 7.96 2.60
C ASP A 161 4.30 8.33 2.90
N TRP A 162 3.86 9.59 2.74
CA TRP A 162 2.58 10.07 3.32
C TRP A 162 1.40 10.11 2.34
N GLU A 163 1.69 10.07 1.05
CA GLU A 163 0.74 10.44 0.02
C GLU A 163 -0.14 9.23 -0.31
N ARG A 164 -1.45 9.43 -0.19
CA ARG A 164 -2.45 8.43 -0.51
C ARG A 164 -3.52 9.07 -1.38
N ILE A 165 -3.88 8.37 -2.44
CA ILE A 165 -5.07 8.61 -3.25
C ILE A 165 -6.05 7.47 -2.96
N GLU A 166 -7.25 7.82 -2.51
CA GLU A 166 -8.34 6.90 -2.20
C GLU A 166 -9.51 7.18 -3.15
N ILE A 167 -10.04 6.15 -3.80
CA ILE A 167 -11.15 6.27 -4.75
C ILE A 167 -12.26 5.32 -4.29
N VAL A 168 -13.45 5.86 -4.02
CA VAL A 168 -14.62 5.04 -3.70
C VAL A 168 -15.52 4.92 -4.93
N VAL A 169 -15.70 3.69 -5.40
CA VAL A 169 -16.54 3.34 -6.56
C VAL A 169 -17.82 2.68 -6.07
N ARG A 170 -18.98 3.11 -6.57
CA ARG A 170 -20.30 2.60 -6.19
C ARG A 170 -21.03 2.03 -7.40
N GLY A 171 -21.97 1.10 -7.16
CA GLY A 171 -22.77 0.49 -8.23
C GLY A 171 -22.00 -0.55 -9.05
N VAL A 172 -21.04 -1.23 -8.43
CA VAL A 172 -20.09 -2.15 -9.08
C VAL A 172 -20.79 -3.42 -9.57
N THR A 173 -20.48 -3.84 -10.81
CA THR A 173 -21.14 -4.98 -11.47
C THR A 173 -20.18 -6.07 -12.00
N GLY A 174 -18.87 -5.93 -11.76
CA GLY A 174 -17.85 -6.91 -12.19
C GLY A 174 -16.97 -6.42 -13.34
N VAL A 175 -17.45 -5.43 -14.10
CA VAL A 175 -16.71 -4.80 -15.20
C VAL A 175 -16.62 -3.29 -14.92
N PRO A 176 -15.41 -2.73 -14.78
CA PRO A 176 -15.30 -1.31 -14.46
C PRO A 176 -15.84 -0.42 -15.59
N GLY A 177 -16.47 0.68 -15.19
CA GLY A 177 -17.13 1.61 -16.10
C GLY A 177 -18.48 1.12 -16.66
N ALA A 178 -19.04 0.05 -16.10
CA ALA A 178 -20.37 -0.43 -16.48
C ALA A 178 -21.48 0.61 -16.19
N VAL A 179 -22.61 0.47 -16.89
CA VAL A 179 -23.77 1.37 -16.69
C VAL A 179 -24.28 1.25 -15.26
N GLY A 180 -24.40 2.39 -14.56
CA GLY A 180 -24.82 2.46 -13.17
C GLY A 180 -23.66 2.53 -12.16
N GLU A 181 -22.44 2.21 -12.60
CA GLU A 181 -21.23 2.41 -11.82
C GLU A 181 -20.77 3.88 -11.86
N TYR A 182 -20.30 4.40 -10.73
CA TYR A 182 -19.73 5.74 -10.66
C TYR A 182 -18.71 5.86 -9.54
N VAL A 183 -17.80 6.83 -9.68
CA VAL A 183 -16.89 7.25 -8.60
C VAL A 183 -17.70 8.11 -7.65
N GLY A 184 -17.93 7.64 -6.43
CA GLY A 184 -18.67 8.33 -5.39
C GLY A 184 -17.89 9.51 -4.81
N HIS A 185 -16.61 9.32 -4.54
CA HIS A 185 -15.67 10.39 -4.18
C HIS A 185 -14.22 9.93 -4.36
N VAL A 186 -13.31 10.90 -4.31
CA VAL A 186 -11.86 10.69 -4.23
C VAL A 186 -11.34 11.50 -3.05
N THR A 187 -10.44 10.91 -2.26
CA THR A 187 -9.74 11.59 -1.16
C THR A 187 -8.25 11.52 -1.40
N ILE A 188 -7.54 12.63 -1.19
CA ILE A 188 -6.08 12.70 -1.29
C ILE A 188 -5.47 13.17 0.03
N THR A 189 -4.22 12.80 0.29
CA THR A 189 -3.45 13.42 1.37
C THR A 189 -2.85 14.73 0.87
N SER A 190 -3.21 15.85 1.51
CA SER A 190 -2.66 17.19 1.25
C SER A 190 -2.07 17.72 2.55
N HIS A 191 -0.75 17.63 2.72
CA HIS A 191 -0.04 18.11 3.91
C HIS A 191 -0.69 17.75 5.27
N LYS A 192 -0.77 16.45 5.56
CA LYS A 192 -1.43 15.86 6.76
C LYS A 192 -2.96 15.94 6.76
N ASP A 193 -3.56 16.68 5.85
CA ASP A 193 -5.01 16.79 5.71
C ASP A 193 -5.53 15.80 4.66
N HIS A 194 -6.82 15.50 4.75
CA HIS A 194 -7.50 14.51 3.89
C HIS A 194 -8.57 15.19 3.06
N VAL A 195 -8.15 15.76 1.93
CA VAL A 195 -9.00 16.56 1.06
C VAL A 195 -9.83 15.66 0.17
N MET A 196 -11.16 15.82 0.19
CA MET A 196 -12.11 14.99 -0.52
C MET A 196 -12.86 15.77 -1.60
N ARG A 197 -13.13 15.11 -2.73
CA ARG A 197 -14.03 15.60 -3.77
C ARG A 197 -15.03 14.51 -4.14
N SER A 198 -16.30 14.87 -4.08
CA SER A 198 -17.41 13.93 -4.30
C SER A 198 -17.94 13.97 -5.72
N TYR A 199 -18.72 12.95 -6.08
CA TYR A 199 -19.38 12.84 -7.36
C TYR A 199 -20.14 14.12 -7.71
N GLY A 200 -19.92 14.64 -8.92
CA GLY A 200 -20.51 15.87 -9.40
C GLY A 200 -19.76 17.15 -9.01
N SER A 201 -18.68 17.06 -8.23
CA SER A 201 -17.76 18.19 -8.02
C SER A 201 -17.14 18.65 -9.34
N ALA A 202 -17.09 19.96 -9.55
CA ALA A 202 -16.40 20.56 -10.71
C ALA A 202 -14.88 20.37 -10.66
N ASP A 203 -14.33 20.23 -9.45
CA ASP A 203 -12.89 20.03 -9.23
C ASP A 203 -12.45 18.58 -9.40
N LEU A 204 -13.38 17.64 -9.61
CA LEU A 204 -13.08 16.22 -9.73
C LEU A 204 -13.00 15.81 -11.21
N ASN A 205 -11.82 15.98 -11.80
CA ASN A 205 -11.60 15.68 -13.21
C ASN A 205 -10.92 14.33 -13.45
N PHE A 206 -11.29 13.71 -14.57
CA PHE A 206 -10.74 12.43 -15.00
C PHE A 206 -10.21 12.54 -16.43
N MET A 207 -9.07 11.90 -16.67
CA MET A 207 -8.67 11.47 -18.00
C MET A 207 -9.41 10.18 -18.33
N GLN A 208 -10.43 10.29 -19.20
CA GLN A 208 -11.18 9.14 -19.67
C GLN A 208 -10.65 8.66 -21.02
N VAL A 209 -10.28 7.38 -21.08
CA VAL A 209 -9.76 6.71 -22.27
C VAL A 209 -10.41 5.33 -22.44
N THR A 210 -10.19 4.68 -23.57
CA THR A 210 -10.61 3.29 -23.73
C THR A 210 -9.96 2.41 -22.65
N GLY A 211 -10.79 1.79 -21.82
CA GLY A 211 -10.32 0.91 -20.75
C GLY A 211 -9.78 1.62 -19.50
N GLY A 212 -10.01 2.94 -19.34
CA GLY A 212 -9.57 3.65 -18.14
C GLY A 212 -10.32 4.94 -17.84
N LYS A 213 -10.44 5.26 -16.55
CA LYS A 213 -10.98 6.50 -16.02
C LYS A 213 -10.07 6.96 -14.87
N HIS A 214 -9.04 7.70 -15.24
CA HIS A 214 -7.94 8.04 -14.35
C HIS A 214 -8.19 9.40 -13.72
N VAL A 215 -8.31 9.48 -12.40
CA VAL A 215 -8.38 10.79 -11.72
C VAL A 215 -7.09 11.55 -11.97
N MET A 216 -7.18 12.85 -12.23
CA MET A 216 -6.02 13.69 -12.48
C MET A 216 -5.61 14.41 -11.20
N ILE A 217 -4.41 14.10 -10.73
CA ILE A 217 -3.83 14.65 -9.50
C ILE A 217 -2.57 15.41 -9.88
N TRP A 218 -2.34 16.56 -9.25
CA TRP A 218 -1.08 17.26 -9.30
C TRP A 218 -0.30 17.04 -7.99
N GLN A 219 1.01 16.86 -8.09
CA GLN A 219 1.90 16.68 -6.96
C GLN A 219 2.96 17.80 -6.93
N ALA A 220 3.12 18.41 -5.77
CA ALA A 220 4.16 19.40 -5.51
C ALA A 220 5.56 18.80 -5.61
N ASP A 221 6.53 19.66 -5.91
CA ASP A 221 7.95 19.30 -5.90
C ASP A 221 8.48 19.20 -4.46
N GLU A 222 9.79 19.11 -4.30
CA GLU A 222 10.45 19.17 -2.99
C GLU A 222 10.51 20.57 -2.35
N ASP A 223 10.15 21.69 -2.98
CA ASP A 223 10.39 23.02 -2.37
C ASP A 223 9.12 23.64 -1.77
N ASN A 224 9.31 24.46 -0.73
CA ASN A 224 8.26 25.28 -0.13
C ASN A 224 8.23 26.70 -0.74
N THR A 225 8.86 26.93 -1.89
CA THR A 225 9.07 28.28 -2.42
C THR A 225 7.84 28.90 -3.04
N GLU A 226 6.81 28.10 -3.32
CA GLU A 226 5.50 28.62 -3.71
C GLU A 226 4.65 28.88 -2.47
N LEU A 227 4.19 30.13 -2.34
CA LEU A 227 3.24 30.52 -1.31
C LEU A 227 1.98 29.65 -1.42
N GLY A 228 1.84 28.65 -0.56
CA GLY A 228 0.61 27.85 -0.47
C GLY A 228 0.85 26.36 -0.37
N THR A 229 1.92 25.82 -0.98
CA THR A 229 2.10 24.36 -1.10
C THR A 229 3.25 23.79 -0.29
N HIS A 230 3.02 22.63 0.34
CA HIS A 230 4.08 21.85 1.00
C HIS A 230 4.62 20.77 0.07
N GLY A 231 5.95 20.55 0.12
CA GLY A 231 6.57 19.59 -0.78
C GLY A 231 5.95 18.19 -0.76
N HIS A 232 5.83 17.61 -1.96
CA HIS A 232 5.16 16.36 -2.33
C HIS A 232 3.65 16.25 -2.09
N GLU A 233 2.98 17.29 -1.58
CA GLU A 233 1.55 17.22 -1.33
C GLU A 233 0.74 17.03 -2.62
N LEU A 234 -0.46 16.47 -2.49
CA LEU A 234 -1.34 16.18 -3.62
C LEU A 234 -2.48 17.20 -3.71
N HIS A 235 -2.80 17.61 -4.94
CA HIS A 235 -3.96 18.45 -5.28
C HIS A 235 -4.80 17.82 -6.39
N PHE A 236 -6.08 18.16 -6.43
CA PHE A 236 -6.91 17.85 -7.59
C PHE A 236 -6.58 18.80 -8.74
N VAL A 237 -6.47 18.26 -9.95
CA VAL A 237 -6.38 19.06 -11.18
C VAL A 237 -7.79 19.52 -11.58
N GLN A 238 -7.99 20.84 -11.67
CA GLN A 238 -9.27 21.44 -12.04
C GLN A 238 -9.45 21.54 -13.57
N ASP A 239 -8.35 21.59 -14.31
CA ASP A 239 -8.41 21.54 -15.77
C ASP A 239 -8.97 20.20 -16.26
N ALA A 240 -9.99 20.26 -17.13
CA ALA A 240 -10.47 19.08 -17.84
C ALA A 240 -9.38 18.51 -18.77
N TYR A 241 -9.34 17.19 -18.96
CA TYR A 241 -8.33 16.54 -19.79
C TYR A 241 -8.31 17.05 -21.24
N SER A 242 -9.49 17.41 -21.79
CA SER A 242 -9.60 18.01 -23.13
C SER A 242 -8.86 19.34 -23.23
N THR A 243 -8.90 20.17 -22.18
CA THR A 243 -8.16 21.43 -22.09
C THR A 243 -6.66 21.16 -22.08
N ILE A 244 -6.21 20.22 -21.23
CA ILE A 244 -4.80 19.82 -21.15
C ILE A 244 -4.31 19.26 -22.50
N ALA A 245 -5.09 18.39 -23.13
CA ALA A 245 -4.77 17.83 -24.44
C ALA A 245 -4.66 18.92 -25.53
N ALA A 246 -5.55 19.91 -25.53
CA ALA A 246 -5.49 21.05 -26.44
C ALA A 246 -4.23 21.91 -26.20
N ARG A 247 -3.91 22.23 -24.94
CA ARG A 247 -2.68 22.96 -24.56
C ARG A 247 -1.42 22.20 -24.97
N ARG A 248 -1.42 20.86 -24.85
CA ARG A 248 -0.35 19.99 -25.33
C ARG A 248 -0.16 20.06 -26.84
N THR A 249 -1.24 19.98 -27.61
CA THR A 249 -1.18 20.08 -29.08
C THR A 249 -0.70 21.46 -29.54
N ALA A 250 -1.12 22.52 -28.85
CA ALA A 250 -0.65 23.88 -29.09
C ALA A 250 0.78 24.12 -28.58
N ASN A 251 1.34 23.19 -27.80
CA ASN A 251 2.63 23.30 -27.13
C ASN A 251 2.74 24.58 -26.26
N ASN A 252 1.67 24.89 -25.53
CA ASN A 252 1.65 25.98 -24.54
C ASN A 252 2.57 25.64 -23.35
N SER A 253 2.67 26.56 -22.39
CA SER A 253 3.21 26.29 -21.06
C SER A 253 2.54 25.05 -20.45
N ALA A 254 3.37 24.21 -19.86
CA ALA A 254 3.00 22.97 -19.17
C ALA A 254 2.53 23.32 -17.78
N GLU A 255 1.31 23.82 -17.69
CA GLU A 255 0.68 24.23 -16.45
C GLU A 255 -0.74 23.68 -16.36
N VAL A 256 -1.16 23.42 -15.13
CA VAL A 256 -2.51 22.99 -14.78
C VAL A 256 -3.04 23.78 -13.59
N GLU A 257 -4.31 24.12 -13.64
CA GLU A 257 -5.03 24.70 -12.50
C GLU A 257 -5.25 23.62 -11.43
N VAL A 258 -4.92 23.92 -10.19
CA VAL A 258 -5.03 22.98 -9.06
C VAL A 258 -5.94 23.54 -7.96
N THR A 259 -6.53 22.65 -7.17
CA THR A 259 -7.39 23.09 -6.06
C THR A 259 -6.65 23.94 -5.04
N ASN A 260 -7.26 25.07 -4.69
CA ASN A 260 -6.82 26.04 -3.68
C ASN A 260 -5.50 26.77 -4.00
N ASP A 261 -5.12 26.81 -5.27
CA ASP A 261 -3.93 27.52 -5.73
C ASP A 261 -4.09 27.98 -7.18
N ASP A 262 -3.12 28.73 -7.69
CA ASP A 262 -3.01 29.16 -9.07
C ASP A 262 -2.47 28.03 -9.98
N ASP A 263 -2.29 28.34 -11.27
CA ASP A 263 -1.67 27.45 -12.25
C ASP A 263 -0.30 26.94 -11.78
N LYS A 264 -0.13 25.61 -11.77
CA LYS A 264 1.10 24.93 -11.38
C LYS A 264 1.83 24.32 -12.54
N SER A 265 3.14 24.50 -12.55
CA SER A 265 4.03 23.89 -13.55
C SER A 265 4.03 22.36 -13.46
N VAL A 266 4.20 21.73 -14.63
CA VAL A 266 4.25 20.28 -14.81
C VAL A 266 5.55 19.94 -15.54
N HIS A 267 6.35 19.05 -14.93
CA HIS A 267 7.59 18.53 -15.50
C HIS A 267 7.52 17.04 -15.75
N TYR A 268 6.75 16.34 -14.93
CA TYR A 268 6.50 14.90 -15.02
C TYR A 268 5.01 14.60 -15.19
N VAL A 269 4.72 13.55 -15.95
CA VAL A 269 3.41 12.90 -15.97
C VAL A 269 3.61 11.41 -15.77
N TRP A 270 3.10 10.91 -14.66
CA TRP A 270 3.10 9.50 -14.29
C TRP A 270 1.82 8.84 -14.78
N VAL A 271 1.99 7.77 -15.56
CA VAL A 271 0.89 7.11 -16.26
C VAL A 271 0.86 5.62 -15.87
N PRO A 272 -0.30 5.03 -15.54
CA PRO A 272 -0.37 3.62 -15.23
C PRO A 272 0.05 2.79 -16.44
N GLU A 273 1.07 1.94 -16.29
CA GLU A 273 1.67 1.16 -17.39
C GLU A 273 0.68 0.22 -18.07
N THR A 274 -0.37 -0.18 -17.35
CA THR A 274 -1.40 -1.12 -17.80
C THR A 274 -2.49 -0.44 -18.64
N SER A 275 -2.58 0.90 -18.61
CA SER A 275 -3.53 1.65 -19.43
C SER A 275 -2.92 2.02 -20.78
N ASN A 276 -2.95 1.08 -21.73
CA ASN A 276 -2.36 1.26 -23.07
C ASN A 276 -2.84 2.55 -23.77
N ALA A 277 -4.13 2.91 -23.61
CA ALA A 277 -4.67 4.12 -24.20
C ALA A 277 -4.12 5.39 -23.54
N ALA A 278 -3.93 5.41 -22.21
CA ALA A 278 -3.32 6.53 -21.52
C ALA A 278 -1.82 6.63 -21.84
N VAL A 279 -1.09 5.51 -21.83
CA VAL A 279 0.32 5.43 -22.23
C VAL A 279 0.52 5.98 -23.63
N THR A 280 -0.34 5.59 -24.58
CA THR A 280 -0.30 6.09 -25.96
C THR A 280 -0.61 7.59 -26.03
N ALA A 281 -1.65 8.06 -25.33
CA ALA A 281 -2.06 9.46 -25.35
C ALA A 281 -1.00 10.40 -24.74
N TRP A 282 -0.22 9.91 -23.77
CA TRP A 282 0.89 10.65 -23.17
C TRP A 282 2.23 10.44 -23.87
N GLY A 283 2.39 9.34 -24.62
CA GLY A 283 3.70 8.90 -25.10
C GLY A 283 4.61 8.51 -23.94
N ALA A 284 4.07 7.89 -22.90
CA ALA A 284 4.81 7.51 -21.69
C ALA A 284 5.68 6.28 -21.92
N SER A 285 6.80 6.20 -21.21
CA SER A 285 7.72 5.07 -21.27
C SER A 285 8.19 4.66 -19.87
N SER A 286 8.52 3.39 -19.69
CA SER A 286 9.16 2.95 -18.44
C SER A 286 10.56 3.53 -18.31
N ILE A 287 10.95 3.82 -17.08
CA ILE A 287 12.31 4.20 -16.76
C ILE A 287 13.19 2.97 -16.57
N ASN A 288 14.43 3.06 -17.06
CA ASN A 288 15.48 2.08 -16.85
C ASN A 288 16.85 2.75 -16.96
N TYR A 289 17.90 2.01 -16.62
CA TYR A 289 19.27 2.52 -16.69
C TYR A 289 19.66 3.06 -18.08
N GLY A 290 19.10 2.53 -19.17
CA GLY A 290 19.41 2.99 -20.53
C GLY A 290 18.78 4.34 -20.91
N ASN A 291 17.71 4.76 -20.22
CA ASN A 291 16.98 6.00 -20.56
C ASN A 291 16.82 7.00 -19.41
N ALA A 292 17.27 6.67 -18.19
CA ALA A 292 17.13 7.50 -17.00
C ALA A 292 17.60 8.95 -17.21
N ASN A 293 18.76 9.16 -17.84
CA ASN A 293 19.24 10.53 -18.12
C ASN A 293 18.32 11.32 -19.07
N ALA A 294 17.66 10.65 -20.02
CA ALA A 294 16.73 11.32 -20.92
C ALA A 294 15.38 11.62 -20.25
N LEU A 295 15.01 10.82 -19.25
CA LEU A 295 13.77 10.95 -18.50
C LEU A 295 13.87 11.90 -17.30
N ALA A 296 15.07 12.26 -16.85
CA ALA A 296 15.23 13.31 -15.85
C ALA A 296 14.84 14.68 -16.46
N ALA A 297 14.02 15.45 -15.75
CA ALA A 297 13.61 16.79 -16.15
C ALA A 297 14.82 17.73 -16.14
N GLY A 298 15.62 17.67 -15.08
CA GLY A 298 16.86 18.43 -14.91
C GLY A 298 16.66 19.95 -14.90
N ARG A 299 15.50 20.41 -14.44
CA ARG A 299 15.05 21.79 -14.44
C ARG A 299 13.90 21.99 -13.45
N ASP A 300 13.68 23.24 -13.09
CA ASP A 300 12.70 23.76 -12.14
C ASP A 300 11.88 24.93 -12.72
N ASP A 301 12.12 25.30 -13.98
CA ASP A 301 11.43 26.37 -14.70
C ASP A 301 10.10 25.93 -15.33
N THR A 302 9.16 26.84 -15.53
CA THR A 302 7.98 26.56 -16.36
C THR A 302 8.41 26.21 -17.79
N VAL A 303 8.03 25.02 -18.25
CA VAL A 303 8.37 24.54 -19.60
C VAL A 303 7.17 24.49 -20.52
N SER A 304 7.41 24.32 -21.83
CA SER A 304 6.34 23.92 -22.74
C SER A 304 6.01 22.43 -22.62
N TRP A 305 4.77 22.05 -22.97
CA TRP A 305 4.32 20.65 -22.92
C TRP A 305 5.24 19.67 -23.66
N SER A 306 5.91 20.06 -24.74
CA SER A 306 6.86 19.19 -25.46
C SER A 306 8.05 18.71 -24.61
N LEU A 307 8.43 19.47 -23.58
CA LEU A 307 9.58 19.15 -22.71
C LEU A 307 9.21 18.30 -21.49
N VAL A 308 7.92 18.15 -21.20
CA VAL A 308 7.40 17.34 -20.10
C VAL A 308 7.80 15.87 -20.27
N LYS A 309 8.31 15.26 -19.21
CA LYS A 309 8.70 13.85 -19.16
C LYS A 309 7.48 13.00 -18.85
N ARG A 310 7.29 11.92 -19.59
CA ARG A 310 6.14 11.00 -19.40
C ARG A 310 6.65 9.63 -19.05
N ILE A 311 6.38 9.20 -17.84
CA ILE A 311 6.95 7.99 -17.27
C ILE A 311 5.82 7.05 -16.86
N THR A 312 5.94 5.77 -17.19
CA THR A 312 4.98 4.79 -16.70
C THR A 312 5.29 4.41 -15.27
N TYR A 313 4.25 4.20 -14.47
CA TYR A 313 4.37 3.60 -13.15
C TYR A 313 3.59 2.29 -13.10
N GLU A 314 3.94 1.52 -12.09
CA GLU A 314 3.52 0.15 -11.90
C GLU A 314 2.62 0.05 -10.64
N LEU A 315 1.72 -0.94 -10.60
CA LEU A 315 0.96 -1.26 -9.39
C LEU A 315 1.59 -2.46 -8.69
N GLN A 316 1.65 -2.40 -7.36
CA GLN A 316 2.04 -3.48 -6.45
C GLN A 316 1.06 -3.56 -5.27
N ASP A 317 1.16 -4.59 -4.46
CA ASP A 317 0.25 -4.81 -3.34
C ASP A 317 0.71 -4.02 -2.12
N LEU A 318 -0.23 -3.36 -1.45
CA LEU A 318 0.07 -2.69 -0.19
C LEU A 318 0.53 -3.68 0.89
N ALA A 319 0.12 -4.95 0.80
CA ALA A 319 0.51 -5.98 1.76
C ALA A 319 2.02 -6.33 1.71
N ASP A 320 2.71 -6.07 0.60
CA ASP A 320 4.15 -6.33 0.41
C ASP A 320 5.02 -5.62 1.46
N VAL A 321 4.53 -4.49 2.01
CA VAL A 321 5.31 -3.68 2.96
C VAL A 321 5.13 -4.14 4.41
N PHE A 322 4.15 -5.00 4.71
CA PHE A 322 3.78 -5.35 6.09
C PHE A 322 4.66 -6.44 6.70
N GLY A 323 5.09 -7.42 5.91
CA GLY A 323 5.97 -8.51 6.40
C GLY A 323 7.26 -7.96 7.02
N GLY A 324 7.83 -6.92 6.42
CA GLY A 324 9.01 -6.23 6.94
C GLY A 324 8.79 -5.48 8.26
N GLN A 325 7.56 -5.08 8.57
CA GLN A 325 7.20 -4.36 9.80
C GLN A 325 6.90 -5.30 10.97
N TRP A 326 6.63 -6.57 10.73
CA TRP A 326 6.25 -7.50 11.79
C TRP A 326 7.39 -7.76 12.78
N SER A 327 7.10 -7.64 14.08
CA SER A 327 8.09 -7.80 15.16
C SER A 327 8.69 -9.21 15.26
N GLY A 328 8.00 -10.22 14.70
CA GLY A 328 8.49 -11.59 14.59
C GLY A 328 9.38 -11.83 13.36
N ALA A 329 9.48 -10.86 12.44
CA ALA A 329 10.37 -10.94 11.30
C ALA A 329 11.82 -10.66 11.70
N ASN A 330 12.77 -11.24 10.96
CA ASN A 330 14.20 -10.96 11.11
C ASN A 330 14.64 -9.64 10.42
N TRP A 331 13.83 -8.58 10.48
CA TRP A 331 13.95 -7.38 9.62
C TRP A 331 14.24 -6.09 10.40
N SER A 332 15.06 -6.17 11.44
CA SER A 332 15.47 -4.99 12.26
C SER A 332 16.25 -3.92 11.49
N ILE A 333 16.61 -4.18 10.24
CA ILE A 333 17.32 -3.23 9.37
C ILE A 333 16.42 -2.07 8.92
N ASN A 334 15.10 -2.28 8.75
CA ASN A 334 14.19 -1.29 8.16
C ASN A 334 13.35 -0.53 9.19
N TRP A 335 13.13 -1.11 10.38
CA TRP A 335 12.19 -0.59 11.37
C TRP A 335 12.75 -0.61 12.79
N ASN A 336 12.29 0.31 13.62
CA ASN A 336 12.67 0.47 15.03
C ASN A 336 11.51 0.11 15.96
N SER A 337 11.80 -0.55 17.09
CA SER A 337 10.81 -0.92 18.11
C SER A 337 10.29 0.26 18.95
N GLY A 338 10.73 1.48 18.67
CA GLY A 338 10.35 2.69 19.43
C GLY A 338 8.87 3.07 19.31
N GLN A 339 8.20 2.68 18.21
CA GLN A 339 6.76 2.84 18.04
C GLN A 339 6.15 1.59 17.40
N THR A 340 4.95 1.23 17.87
CA THR A 340 4.32 -0.04 17.52
C THR A 340 2.85 0.15 17.16
N ALA A 341 2.37 -0.67 16.23
CA ALA A 341 0.95 -0.92 16.02
C ALA A 341 0.65 -2.39 16.37
N ASP A 342 -0.23 -2.60 17.34
CA ASP A 342 -0.74 -3.94 17.66
C ASP A 342 -2.03 -4.17 16.89
N ILE A 343 -2.09 -5.30 16.16
CA ILE A 343 -3.20 -5.65 15.28
C ILE A 343 -3.65 -7.08 15.57
N LEU A 344 -4.93 -7.26 15.86
CA LEU A 344 -5.56 -8.57 15.95
C LEU A 344 -5.88 -9.07 14.54
N LEU A 345 -5.07 -9.99 14.04
CA LEU A 345 -5.24 -10.63 12.74
C LEU A 345 -6.23 -11.80 12.82
N ASP A 346 -7.36 -11.67 12.13
CA ASP A 346 -8.36 -12.73 11.98
C ASP A 346 -7.94 -13.75 10.90
N THR A 347 -7.14 -13.31 9.93
CA THR A 347 -6.54 -14.12 8.85
C THR A 347 -5.03 -13.85 8.74
N PRO A 348 -4.22 -14.85 8.35
CA PRO A 348 -2.78 -14.64 8.19
C PRO A 348 -2.50 -13.70 7.01
N ILE A 349 -1.41 -12.94 7.09
CA ILE A 349 -0.82 -12.30 5.91
C ILE A 349 0.02 -13.36 5.21
N THR A 350 -0.20 -13.54 3.91
CA THR A 350 0.49 -14.53 3.10
C THR A 350 1.19 -13.89 1.93
N ASN A 351 2.34 -14.41 1.54
CA ASN A 351 2.99 -14.05 0.28
C ASN A 351 2.21 -14.63 -0.94
N GLU A 352 2.73 -14.38 -2.13
CA GLU A 352 2.13 -14.75 -3.42
C GLU A 352 2.09 -16.28 -3.63
N LEU A 353 2.97 -17.00 -2.92
CA LEU A 353 2.97 -18.48 -2.89
C LEU A 353 1.96 -19.05 -1.88
N GLY A 354 1.20 -18.19 -1.19
CA GLY A 354 0.26 -18.56 -0.13
C GLY A 354 0.94 -19.02 1.16
N GLN A 355 2.23 -18.76 1.32
CA GLN A 355 2.96 -19.06 2.55
C GLN A 355 2.66 -17.98 3.58
N VAL A 356 2.42 -18.40 4.82
CA VAL A 356 2.16 -17.47 5.94
C VAL A 356 3.43 -16.70 6.26
N GLU A 357 3.38 -15.38 6.10
CA GLU A 357 4.43 -14.45 6.54
C GLU A 357 4.17 -13.96 7.95
N VAL A 358 2.91 -13.59 8.23
CA VAL A 358 2.47 -13.16 9.55
C VAL A 358 1.29 -14.03 9.99
N PRO A 359 1.41 -14.77 11.11
CA PRO A 359 0.34 -15.65 11.58
C PRO A 359 -0.84 -14.86 12.17
N VAL A 360 -1.99 -15.52 12.27
CA VAL A 360 -3.18 -15.00 12.95
C VAL A 360 -2.92 -14.67 14.43
N GLY A 361 -3.87 -13.94 15.04
CA GLY A 361 -3.82 -13.55 16.45
C GLY A 361 -3.30 -12.13 16.64
N LEU A 362 -3.07 -11.75 17.90
CA LEU A 362 -2.55 -10.43 18.22
C LEU A 362 -1.07 -10.34 17.83
N GLN A 363 -0.80 -9.58 16.77
CA GLN A 363 0.53 -9.36 16.22
C GLN A 363 0.99 -7.93 16.47
N ARG A 364 2.28 -7.78 16.69
CA ARG A 364 2.93 -6.47 16.85
C ARG A 364 3.73 -6.12 15.62
N PHE A 365 3.55 -4.89 15.15
CA PHE A 365 4.28 -4.30 14.03
C PHE A 365 5.07 -3.08 14.52
N TYR A 366 6.30 -2.94 14.04
CA TYR A 366 7.13 -1.77 14.21
C TYR A 366 6.79 -0.76 13.11
N VAL A 367 6.29 0.40 13.52
CA VAL A 367 5.86 1.44 12.59
C VAL A 367 6.81 2.62 12.57
N LEU A 368 7.78 2.69 13.47
CA LEU A 368 8.81 3.73 13.39
C LEU A 368 9.86 3.31 12.38
N SER A 369 9.98 4.04 11.26
CA SER A 369 11.00 3.71 10.27
C SER A 369 12.40 3.88 10.87
N ARG A 370 13.34 3.03 10.45
CA ARG A 370 14.74 3.19 10.79
C ARG A 370 15.39 4.05 9.73
N ASP A 371 16.19 5.02 10.17
CA ASP A 371 17.03 5.81 9.27
C ASP A 371 18.47 5.79 9.79
N THR A 372 19.31 5.00 9.14
CA THR A 372 20.71 4.80 9.51
C THR A 372 21.58 6.05 9.34
N SER A 373 21.08 7.05 8.62
CA SER A 373 21.77 8.32 8.36
C SER A 373 21.25 9.47 9.20
N SER A 374 20.21 9.25 10.03
CA SER A 374 19.69 10.24 10.98
C SER A 374 20.36 10.12 12.34
N SER A 375 20.58 11.26 13.01
CA SER A 375 21.08 11.26 14.39
C SER A 375 20.08 10.68 15.40
N SER A 376 18.77 10.71 15.11
CA SER A 376 17.75 10.06 15.94
C SER A 376 17.56 8.58 15.61
N LEU A 377 18.17 8.09 14.52
CA LEU A 377 17.94 6.76 13.92
C LEU A 377 16.52 6.52 13.41
N THR A 378 15.72 7.58 13.28
CA THR A 378 14.31 7.55 12.86
C THR A 378 14.03 8.74 11.94
N ASP A 379 13.07 8.61 11.02
CA ASP A 379 12.61 9.75 10.19
C ASP A 379 11.51 10.59 10.85
N GLY A 380 11.03 10.19 12.04
CA GLY A 380 9.99 10.90 12.78
C GLY A 380 8.57 10.68 12.25
N ARG A 381 8.40 9.76 11.30
CA ARG A 381 7.13 9.43 10.65
C ARG A 381 6.82 7.95 10.84
N ASP A 382 5.52 7.66 10.88
CA ASP A 382 5.04 6.29 11.04
C ASP A 382 4.92 5.62 9.68
N GLY A 383 5.23 4.33 9.59
CA GLY A 383 4.94 3.50 8.44
C GLY A 383 3.45 3.26 8.27
N VAL A 384 3.05 2.71 7.12
CA VAL A 384 1.65 2.56 6.67
C VAL A 384 0.69 2.02 7.75
N LEU A 385 1.08 0.98 8.51
CA LEU A 385 0.22 0.40 9.56
C LEU A 385 -0.07 1.34 10.74
N GLY A 386 0.78 2.35 10.95
CA GLY A 386 0.58 3.40 11.98
C GLY A 386 -0.31 4.55 11.52
N LYS A 387 -0.70 4.58 10.24
CA LYS A 387 -1.44 5.71 9.67
C LYS A 387 -2.94 5.52 9.81
N ASP A 388 -3.62 6.53 10.35
CA ASP A 388 -5.06 6.51 10.56
C ASP A 388 -5.84 6.31 9.24
N TRP A 389 -5.29 6.81 8.11
CA TRP A 389 -5.92 6.64 6.80
C TRP A 389 -5.99 5.20 6.32
N LEU A 390 -5.12 4.29 6.79
CA LEU A 390 -5.21 2.87 6.44
C LEU A 390 -6.52 2.24 6.95
N TRP A 391 -7.02 2.78 8.06
CA TRP A 391 -8.24 2.35 8.75
C TRP A 391 -9.47 3.15 8.33
N GLY A 392 -9.30 4.12 7.40
CA GLY A 392 -10.31 5.14 7.11
C GLY A 392 -10.59 6.05 8.31
N ALA A 393 -9.74 6.07 9.33
CA ALA A 393 -9.98 6.72 10.60
C ALA A 393 -9.54 8.20 10.60
N TYR A 394 -9.88 8.92 9.53
CA TYR A 394 -9.48 10.29 9.29
C TYR A 394 -10.70 11.19 9.08
N SER A 395 -10.52 12.48 9.35
CA SER A 395 -11.54 13.48 9.07
C SER A 395 -11.37 14.03 7.66
N ALA A 396 -12.45 13.97 6.88
CA ALA A 396 -12.45 14.46 5.50
C ALA A 396 -12.70 15.96 5.45
N GLU A 397 -11.95 16.65 4.59
CA GLU A 397 -12.02 18.10 4.46
C GLU A 397 -12.32 18.53 3.03
N THR A 398 -12.93 19.70 2.89
CA THR A 398 -13.10 20.31 1.56
C THR A 398 -11.80 20.92 1.06
N ASN A 399 -10.93 21.44 1.90
CA ASN A 399 -9.69 22.11 1.51
C ASN A 399 -8.64 21.85 2.59
N ALA A 400 -7.35 21.88 2.22
CA ALA A 400 -6.26 21.79 3.18
C ALA A 400 -6.23 23.05 4.04
N ASP A 401 -6.12 22.89 5.36
CA ASP A 401 -6.17 24.01 6.30
C ASP A 401 -4.78 24.66 6.43
N THR A 402 -4.74 26.00 6.40
CA THR A 402 -3.47 26.75 6.47
C THR A 402 -2.78 26.67 7.84
N ILE A 403 -3.47 26.24 8.91
CA ILE A 403 -2.92 26.24 10.27
C ILE A 403 -3.45 25.03 11.08
N SER A 404 -2.58 24.02 11.17
CA SER A 404 -2.53 22.99 12.20
C SER A 404 -3.78 22.14 12.44
N GLY A 405 -3.94 21.14 11.57
CA GLY A 405 -4.26 19.79 11.98
C GLY A 405 -5.62 19.33 11.54
N SER A 406 -5.65 18.51 10.49
CA SER A 406 -6.73 17.58 10.28
C SER A 406 -7.16 16.96 11.61
N ASP A 407 -8.43 17.13 11.93
CA ASP A 407 -8.99 16.65 13.17
C ASP A 407 -8.81 15.13 13.19
N LYS A 408 -8.15 14.64 14.24
CA LYS A 408 -8.06 13.20 14.44
C LYS A 408 -9.45 12.76 14.82
N LEU A 409 -10.14 12.07 13.89
CA LEU A 409 -11.40 11.37 14.17
C LEU A 409 -11.31 10.52 15.45
N GLY A 410 -10.10 10.08 15.84
CA GLY A 410 -9.88 9.39 17.12
C GLY A 410 -10.38 7.95 17.06
N GLY A 411 -10.22 7.30 15.90
CA GLY A 411 -10.70 5.94 15.67
C GLY A 411 -10.06 4.93 16.63
N TYR A 412 -8.74 5.00 16.86
CA TYR A 412 -8.02 4.05 17.73
C TYR A 412 -8.57 4.02 19.17
N SER A 413 -8.86 5.20 19.74
CA SER A 413 -9.38 5.34 21.10
C SER A 413 -10.87 5.04 21.21
N GLY A 414 -11.59 4.99 20.07
CA GLY A 414 -13.04 4.81 20.00
C GLY A 414 -13.85 6.09 20.15
N ALA A 415 -13.20 7.26 20.07
CA ALA A 415 -13.88 8.56 20.07
C ALA A 415 -14.64 8.77 18.76
N GLY A 416 -14.07 8.34 17.63
CA GLY A 416 -14.59 8.58 16.29
C GLY A 416 -15.91 7.91 15.99
N ARG A 417 -16.91 8.73 15.63
CA ARG A 417 -18.29 8.34 15.35
C ARG A 417 -18.61 8.45 13.86
N ASP A 418 -19.29 7.43 13.35
CA ASP A 418 -19.83 7.44 12.00
C ASP A 418 -21.23 8.09 11.92
N SER A 419 -21.84 8.08 10.72
CA SER A 419 -23.18 8.64 10.48
C SER A 419 -24.30 7.95 11.27
N TYR A 420 -24.03 6.77 11.82
CA TYR A 420 -24.94 5.97 12.63
C TYR A 420 -24.61 6.06 14.13
N ASN A 421 -23.72 6.99 14.51
CA ASN A 421 -23.26 7.21 15.87
C ASN A 421 -22.53 5.99 16.48
N ARG A 422 -21.92 5.15 15.63
CA ARG A 422 -21.10 3.99 16.04
C ARG A 422 -19.63 4.37 16.01
N ASN A 423 -18.84 3.83 16.91
CA ASN A 423 -17.38 3.76 16.77
C ASN A 423 -16.96 2.37 16.26
N ARG A 424 -15.65 2.16 16.07
CA ARG A 424 -15.12 0.87 15.59
C ARG A 424 -15.46 -0.32 16.50
N ALA A 425 -15.50 -0.14 17.82
CA ALA A 425 -15.85 -1.21 18.75
C ALA A 425 -17.35 -1.56 18.69
N ASP A 426 -18.22 -0.56 18.50
CA ASP A 426 -19.65 -0.78 18.26
C ASP A 426 -19.87 -1.60 16.97
N ALA A 427 -19.08 -1.32 15.91
CA ALA A 427 -19.18 -2.00 14.62
C ALA A 427 -18.56 -3.41 14.63
N SER A 428 -17.39 -3.58 15.26
CA SER A 428 -16.68 -4.85 15.33
C SER A 428 -17.20 -5.77 16.44
N GLY A 429 -17.92 -5.22 17.43
CA GLY A 429 -18.36 -5.94 18.63
C GLY A 429 -17.26 -6.18 19.67
N ASP A 430 -16.06 -5.63 19.47
CA ASP A 430 -14.90 -5.83 20.34
C ASP A 430 -14.50 -4.55 21.07
N TYR A 431 -15.07 -4.35 22.25
CA TYR A 431 -14.79 -3.21 23.11
C TYR A 431 -13.40 -3.26 23.76
N ALA A 432 -12.77 -4.44 23.82
CA ALA A 432 -11.43 -4.58 24.39
C ALA A 432 -10.34 -4.03 23.46
N SER A 433 -10.66 -3.83 22.18
CA SER A 433 -9.75 -3.27 21.18
C SER A 433 -9.40 -1.79 21.43
N LEU A 434 -10.29 -1.02 22.06
CA LEU A 434 -10.12 0.43 22.23
C LEU A 434 -8.87 0.76 23.05
N ASN A 435 -7.98 1.61 22.51
CA ASN A 435 -6.68 1.95 23.09
C ASN A 435 -5.73 0.74 23.32
N ALA A 436 -6.03 -0.41 22.72
CA ALA A 436 -5.23 -1.63 22.88
C ALA A 436 -4.68 -2.11 21.53
N TYR A 437 -5.54 -2.32 20.54
CA TYR A 437 -5.16 -2.82 19.22
C TYR A 437 -6.19 -2.45 18.16
N TRP A 438 -5.78 -2.42 16.90
CA TRP A 438 -6.69 -2.46 15.76
C TRP A 438 -7.15 -3.89 15.51
N ARG A 439 -8.41 -4.10 15.11
CA ARG A 439 -8.77 -5.37 14.46
C ARG A 439 -8.43 -5.26 12.98
N GLN A 440 -7.96 -6.35 12.38
CA GLN A 440 -7.54 -6.39 10.97
C GLN A 440 -8.57 -5.76 10.03
N HIS A 441 -9.85 -6.00 10.30
CA HIS A 441 -10.97 -5.56 9.44
C HIS A 441 -11.70 -4.33 9.98
N ASP A 442 -11.12 -3.60 10.94
CA ASP A 442 -11.61 -2.25 11.25
C ASP A 442 -11.43 -1.38 10.00
N LEU A 443 -12.52 -0.78 9.54
CA LEU A 443 -12.53 0.13 8.40
C LEU A 443 -13.72 1.07 8.48
N LEU A 444 -13.45 2.38 8.50
CA LEU A 444 -14.47 3.38 8.21
C LEU A 444 -14.44 3.70 6.72
N VAL A 445 -15.60 3.66 6.08
CA VAL A 445 -15.75 4.08 4.68
C VAL A 445 -16.56 5.37 4.63
N HIS A 446 -15.98 6.40 4.04
CA HIS A 446 -16.62 7.69 3.87
C HIS A 446 -17.77 7.62 2.86
N SER A 447 -18.76 8.50 3.06
CA SER A 447 -19.92 8.62 2.19
C SER A 447 -19.63 9.53 0.98
N GLY A 448 -18.67 10.44 1.10
CA GLY A 448 -18.51 11.62 0.23
C GLY A 448 -19.08 12.91 0.86
N GLY A 449 -19.74 12.81 2.01
CA GLY A 449 -20.09 13.98 2.81
C GLY A 449 -18.88 14.50 3.58
N ILE A 450 -18.93 15.77 3.99
CA ILE A 450 -17.98 16.38 4.91
C ILE A 450 -18.72 16.68 6.21
N ASP A 451 -18.18 16.21 7.33
CA ASP A 451 -18.71 16.47 8.66
C ASP A 451 -17.65 17.17 9.49
N THR A 452 -17.89 18.44 9.84
CA THR A 452 -16.91 19.26 10.55
C THR A 452 -17.06 19.19 12.07
N ARG A 453 -17.86 18.25 12.59
CA ARG A 453 -18.04 18.07 14.04
C ARG A 453 -16.88 17.25 14.58
N GLU A 454 -16.32 17.68 15.71
CA GLU A 454 -15.19 16.99 16.36
C GLU A 454 -15.52 15.51 16.64
N ASN A 455 -14.63 14.60 16.19
CA ASN A 455 -14.78 13.15 16.29
C ASN A 455 -16.01 12.56 15.55
N TYR A 456 -16.58 13.26 14.57
CA TYR A 456 -17.64 12.73 13.70
C TYR A 456 -17.19 12.74 12.26
N GLU A 457 -17.54 11.66 11.54
CA GLU A 457 -17.25 11.55 10.12
C GLU A 457 -18.48 11.08 9.34
N ALA A 458 -18.68 11.67 8.17
CA ALA A 458 -19.74 11.30 7.24
C ALA A 458 -19.38 10.00 6.53
N GLY A 459 -19.56 8.89 7.22
CA GLY A 459 -19.29 7.56 6.69
C GLY A 459 -19.99 6.48 7.49
N GLN A 460 -19.47 5.26 7.37
CA GLN A 460 -19.86 4.13 8.20
C GLN A 460 -18.64 3.29 8.59
N TRP A 461 -18.55 2.93 9.87
CA TRP A 461 -17.72 1.79 10.26
C TRP A 461 -18.37 0.52 9.71
N LEU A 462 -17.61 -0.26 8.96
CA LEU A 462 -18.08 -1.53 8.44
C LEU A 462 -18.26 -2.53 9.59
N LEU A 463 -19.37 -3.26 9.56
CA LEU A 463 -19.75 -4.19 10.62
C LEU A 463 -18.89 -5.46 10.59
N ASN A 464 -18.71 -6.09 11.75
CA ASN A 464 -17.98 -7.35 11.86
C ASN A 464 -18.41 -8.39 10.82
N GLY A 465 -17.44 -8.95 10.09
CA GLY A 465 -17.67 -9.92 9.04
C GLY A 465 -17.96 -9.32 7.66
N TRP A 466 -17.89 -8.00 7.48
CA TRP A 466 -18.11 -7.37 6.16
C TRP A 466 -17.17 -7.93 5.09
N GLU A 467 -15.95 -8.29 5.48
CA GLU A 467 -14.88 -8.81 4.65
C GLU A 467 -15.11 -10.25 4.20
N LEU A 468 -16.08 -10.94 4.81
CA LEU A 468 -16.29 -12.37 4.55
C LEU A 468 -16.90 -12.57 3.15
N PRO A 469 -16.41 -13.57 2.39
CA PRO A 469 -16.96 -13.96 1.10
C PRO A 469 -18.49 -14.14 1.10
N GLN A 470 -19.05 -14.71 2.17
CA GLN A 470 -20.48 -14.99 2.30
C GLN A 470 -21.32 -13.70 2.46
N ASN A 471 -20.70 -12.62 2.94
CA ASN A 471 -21.29 -11.30 3.06
C ASN A 471 -20.99 -10.41 1.84
N GLY A 472 -20.33 -10.96 0.81
CA GLY A 472 -20.04 -10.27 -0.43
C GLY A 472 -18.89 -9.26 -0.32
N GLY A 473 -18.02 -9.39 0.68
CA GLY A 473 -16.85 -8.53 0.83
C GLY A 473 -15.51 -9.24 0.70
N TYR A 474 -14.46 -8.42 0.72
CA TYR A 474 -13.05 -8.80 0.62
C TYR A 474 -12.19 -7.62 1.09
N ASP A 475 -11.25 -7.87 2.02
CA ASP A 475 -10.33 -6.86 2.51
C ASP A 475 -8.94 -7.04 1.87
N GLY A 476 -8.73 -6.38 0.73
CA GLY A 476 -7.49 -6.47 -0.04
C GLY A 476 -6.32 -5.71 0.55
N ARG A 477 -6.45 -5.05 1.71
CA ARG A 477 -5.30 -4.44 2.40
C ARG A 477 -4.27 -5.50 2.80
N TRP A 478 -4.71 -6.74 3.03
CA TRP A 478 -3.91 -7.83 3.61
C TRP A 478 -3.61 -8.96 2.64
N ALA A 479 -3.86 -8.78 1.34
CA ALA A 479 -3.86 -9.87 0.38
C ALA A 479 -3.08 -9.50 -0.89
N GLN A 480 -2.41 -10.50 -1.45
CA GLN A 480 -1.67 -10.36 -2.70
C GLN A 480 -2.60 -10.47 -3.91
N LEU A 481 -2.52 -9.47 -4.77
CA LEU A 481 -3.08 -9.47 -6.10
C LEU A 481 -1.95 -9.56 -7.11
N TYR A 482 -1.01 -8.63 -7.10
CA TYR A 482 0.11 -8.58 -8.04
C TYR A 482 1.18 -9.61 -7.69
N ASP A 483 1.86 -10.11 -8.72
CA ASP A 483 3.03 -10.95 -8.45
C ASP A 483 4.17 -10.00 -8.07
N ASP A 484 4.88 -10.33 -6.98
CA ASP A 484 6.20 -9.79 -6.72
C ASP A 484 7.02 -9.94 -8.00
N ARG A 485 7.37 -8.81 -8.61
CA ARG A 485 7.99 -8.77 -9.95
C ARG A 485 9.45 -9.20 -9.94
N VAL A 486 9.79 -10.21 -9.13
CA VAL A 486 11.13 -10.79 -8.98
C VAL A 486 11.68 -11.34 -10.30
N ALA A 487 10.81 -11.73 -11.24
CA ALA A 487 11.23 -12.15 -12.59
C ALA A 487 11.74 -10.99 -13.49
N TYR A 488 11.41 -9.74 -13.16
CA TYR A 488 11.94 -8.53 -13.79
C TYR A 488 13.10 -7.91 -12.99
N GLU A 489 13.43 -8.50 -11.84
CA GLU A 489 14.62 -8.21 -11.05
C GLU A 489 15.77 -9.07 -11.61
N PRO A 490 16.79 -8.53 -12.29
CA PRO A 490 17.97 -9.30 -12.65
C PRO A 490 18.69 -9.60 -11.35
N LEU A 491 18.43 -10.75 -10.74
CA LEU A 491 18.97 -11.16 -9.46
C LEU A 491 20.48 -10.88 -9.48
N GLY A 492 20.96 -10.14 -8.49
CA GLY A 492 22.40 -9.95 -8.33
C GLY A 492 23.07 -11.33 -8.35
N PRO A 493 24.31 -11.44 -8.88
CA PRO A 493 25.01 -12.72 -8.85
C PRO A 493 24.98 -13.24 -7.42
N LEU A 494 24.65 -14.52 -7.25
CA LEU A 494 24.68 -15.15 -5.94
C LEU A 494 26.10 -15.01 -5.37
N ILE A 495 26.23 -14.33 -4.24
CA ILE A 495 27.51 -14.09 -3.56
C ILE A 495 27.43 -14.74 -2.18
N VAL A 496 28.40 -15.60 -1.92
CA VAL A 496 28.66 -16.15 -0.60
C VAL A 496 29.78 -15.33 0.03
N ILE A 497 29.54 -14.86 1.25
CA ILE A 497 30.48 -14.10 2.07
C ILE A 497 30.80 -14.93 3.30
N MET A 498 32.06 -15.30 3.43
CA MET A 498 32.64 -15.85 4.65
C MET A 498 34.14 -15.53 4.67
N PRO A 499 34.81 -15.54 5.84
CA PRO A 499 36.25 -15.39 5.90
C PRO A 499 36.96 -16.39 4.96
N ALA A 500 38.11 -16.00 4.40
CA ALA A 500 38.93 -16.91 3.59
C ALA A 500 39.75 -17.86 4.48
N SER A 501 40.10 -17.42 5.69
CA SER A 501 40.82 -18.23 6.67
C SER A 501 40.65 -17.67 8.09
N ALA A 502 40.96 -18.51 9.07
CA ALA A 502 41.19 -18.09 10.45
C ALA A 502 42.45 -18.78 10.99
N ARG A 503 43.09 -18.16 11.98
CA ARG A 503 44.17 -18.76 12.76
C ARG A 503 43.68 -18.93 14.20
N GLY A 504 43.38 -20.16 14.58
CA GLY A 504 42.96 -20.50 15.94
C GLY A 504 43.93 -21.49 16.59
N CYS A 505 44.04 -21.44 17.92
CA CYS A 505 44.77 -22.44 18.71
C CYS A 505 43.87 -23.60 19.19
N GLY A 506 42.68 -23.77 18.59
CA GLY A 506 41.74 -24.86 18.87
C GLY A 506 41.72 -25.93 17.78
N ASP A 507 41.16 -27.09 18.10
CA ASP A 507 41.06 -28.24 17.18
C ASP A 507 40.10 -27.99 16.01
N SER A 508 39.18 -27.03 16.14
CA SER A 508 38.24 -26.61 15.09
C SER A 508 37.97 -25.10 15.14
N TRP A 509 37.34 -24.58 14.08
CA TRP A 509 36.86 -23.21 13.99
C TRP A 509 35.44 -23.18 13.42
N SER A 510 34.56 -22.36 14.01
CA SER A 510 33.20 -22.15 13.53
C SER A 510 33.16 -20.99 12.52
N VAL A 511 32.66 -21.26 11.31
CA VAL A 511 32.51 -20.28 10.24
C VAL A 511 31.04 -20.17 9.84
N THR A 512 30.54 -18.94 9.76
CA THR A 512 29.18 -18.62 9.31
C THR A 512 29.24 -17.90 7.97
N ALA A 513 28.48 -18.40 7.00
CA ALA A 513 28.32 -17.79 5.69
C ALA A 513 27.10 -16.87 5.65
N THR A 514 27.26 -15.72 5.02
CA THR A 514 26.16 -14.81 4.63
C THR A 514 25.98 -14.89 3.12
N VAL A 515 24.74 -14.85 2.65
CA VAL A 515 24.39 -14.95 1.23
C VAL A 515 23.70 -13.68 0.79
N ASN A 516 24.19 -13.08 -0.30
CA ASN A 516 23.60 -11.91 -0.96
C ASN A 516 23.32 -12.25 -2.43
N GLY A 517 22.28 -11.66 -3.03
CA GLY A 517 21.87 -11.96 -4.41
C GLY A 517 21.24 -13.35 -4.59
N GLY A 518 20.90 -13.72 -5.82
CA GLY A 518 20.08 -14.91 -6.13
C GLY A 518 18.66 -14.87 -5.55
N LEU A 519 17.81 -15.82 -5.94
CA LEU A 519 16.43 -15.94 -5.44
C LEU A 519 16.39 -16.92 -4.25
N PRO A 520 15.92 -16.54 -3.05
CA PRO A 520 15.60 -17.51 -2.01
C PRO A 520 14.43 -18.44 -2.43
N PRO A 521 14.28 -19.65 -1.84
CA PRO A 521 15.12 -20.23 -0.78
C PRO A 521 16.50 -20.67 -1.27
N TYR A 522 17.48 -20.62 -0.36
CA TYR A 522 18.85 -21.07 -0.62
C TYR A 522 19.07 -22.51 -0.14
N THR A 523 19.92 -23.23 -0.87
CA THR A 523 20.40 -24.57 -0.51
C THR A 523 21.89 -24.48 -0.18
N TYR A 524 22.31 -25.08 0.93
CA TYR A 524 23.69 -25.03 1.42
C TYR A 524 24.30 -26.43 1.38
N SER A 525 25.49 -26.57 0.80
CA SER A 525 26.23 -27.83 0.77
C SER A 525 27.68 -27.59 1.18
N TRP A 526 28.06 -28.18 2.32
CA TRP A 526 29.43 -28.12 2.83
C TRP A 526 30.21 -29.39 2.50
N SER A 527 31.50 -29.23 2.29
CA SER A 527 32.48 -30.31 2.20
C SER A 527 33.65 -30.08 3.16
N ASN A 528 34.23 -31.16 3.67
CA ASN A 528 35.36 -31.15 4.60
C ASN A 528 35.10 -30.37 5.90
N VAL A 529 33.89 -30.52 6.45
CA VAL A 529 33.47 -29.97 7.74
C VAL A 529 33.22 -31.10 8.74
N ILE A 530 33.40 -30.82 10.03
CA ILE A 530 33.10 -31.75 11.13
C ILE A 530 31.59 -31.80 11.36
N TRP A 531 30.95 -30.64 11.26
CA TRP A 531 29.53 -30.45 11.53
C TRP A 531 29.02 -29.19 10.83
N TYR A 532 27.71 -29.10 10.59
CA TYR A 532 27.03 -27.88 10.15
C TYR A 532 25.63 -27.75 10.78
N SER A 533 25.14 -26.51 10.89
CA SER A 533 23.86 -26.17 11.52
C SER A 533 22.65 -26.66 10.70
N PRO A 534 21.47 -26.83 11.32
CA PRO A 534 20.26 -27.25 10.61
C PRO A 534 19.83 -26.33 9.46
N ASP A 535 20.15 -25.04 9.53
CA ASP A 535 19.93 -24.05 8.45
C ASP A 535 21.07 -24.04 7.40
N GLY A 536 22.11 -24.84 7.61
CA GLY A 536 23.27 -25.00 6.72
C GLY A 536 24.22 -23.81 6.65
N ARG A 537 23.96 -22.71 7.37
CA ARG A 537 24.74 -21.46 7.26
C ARG A 537 26.06 -21.48 8.02
N THR A 538 26.15 -22.27 9.09
CA THR A 538 27.32 -22.34 9.96
C THR A 538 27.91 -23.74 9.91
N ALA A 539 29.24 -23.84 9.86
CA ALA A 539 29.96 -25.10 9.89
C ALA A 539 31.21 -25.05 10.77
N GLU A 540 31.58 -26.20 11.34
CA GLU A 540 32.84 -26.37 12.06
C GLU A 540 33.90 -27.03 11.17
N VAL A 541 35.08 -26.41 11.12
CA VAL A 541 36.19 -26.83 10.25
C VAL A 541 37.39 -27.22 11.11
N GLY A 542 37.88 -28.45 10.94
CA GLY A 542 39.03 -28.96 11.70
C GLY A 542 40.32 -28.19 11.40
N SER A 543 41.24 -28.17 12.37
CA SER A 543 42.55 -27.52 12.22
C SER A 543 43.34 -28.08 11.04
N GLY A 544 43.93 -27.19 10.24
CA GLY A 544 44.67 -27.54 9.02
C GLY A 544 43.79 -27.92 7.82
N GLN A 545 42.46 -27.91 7.95
CA GLN A 545 41.54 -28.28 6.88
C GLN A 545 41.06 -27.07 6.07
N THR A 546 40.67 -27.35 4.83
CA THR A 546 39.97 -26.40 3.96
C THR A 546 38.56 -26.91 3.69
N ALA A 547 37.57 -26.18 4.20
CA ALA A 547 36.17 -26.43 3.92
C ALA A 547 35.72 -25.64 2.69
N THR A 548 34.79 -26.21 1.93
CA THR A 548 34.16 -25.52 0.80
C THR A 548 32.66 -25.54 0.95
N LEU A 549 32.04 -24.36 0.87
CA LEU A 549 30.60 -24.17 0.83
C LEU A 549 30.18 -23.86 -0.60
N THR A 550 29.19 -24.60 -1.09
CA THR A 550 28.43 -24.26 -2.29
C THR A 550 27.01 -23.88 -1.87
N VAL A 551 26.55 -22.71 -2.31
CA VAL A 551 25.17 -22.25 -2.13
C VAL A 551 24.47 -22.24 -3.48
N GLY A 552 23.27 -22.82 -3.55
CA GLY A 552 22.38 -22.70 -4.69
C GLY A 552 21.14 -21.85 -4.34
N SER A 553 20.60 -21.14 -5.32
CA SER A 553 19.39 -20.32 -5.17
C SER A 553 18.25 -20.85 -6.07
N ALA A 554 17.00 -20.47 -5.78
CA ALA A 554 15.80 -20.97 -6.45
C ALA A 554 15.71 -20.57 -7.93
N ASP A 555 16.40 -19.49 -8.33
CA ASP A 555 16.59 -19.07 -9.72
C ASP A 555 17.72 -19.83 -10.44
N GLY A 556 18.29 -20.85 -9.80
CA GLY A 556 19.28 -21.75 -10.39
C GLY A 556 20.71 -21.22 -10.41
N GLN A 557 21.01 -20.10 -9.75
CA GLN A 557 22.39 -19.67 -9.55
C GLN A 557 23.11 -20.55 -8.52
N SER A 558 24.44 -20.59 -8.61
CA SER A 558 25.30 -21.33 -7.69
C SER A 558 26.57 -20.54 -7.43
N ALA A 559 26.99 -20.49 -6.17
CA ALA A 559 28.16 -19.76 -5.73
C ALA A 559 28.96 -20.58 -4.71
N THR A 560 30.28 -20.58 -4.88
CA THR A 560 31.20 -21.36 -4.04
C THR A 560 32.21 -20.45 -3.35
N ARG A 561 32.50 -20.77 -2.08
CA ARG A 561 33.58 -20.17 -1.29
C ARG A 561 34.31 -21.25 -0.50
N SER A 562 35.59 -21.01 -0.23
CA SER A 562 36.40 -21.88 0.63
C SER A 562 36.91 -21.11 1.84
N PHE A 563 36.96 -21.80 2.96
CA PHE A 563 37.52 -21.32 4.22
C PHE A 563 38.64 -22.27 4.66
N HIS A 564 39.81 -21.73 4.97
CA HIS A 564 40.94 -22.50 5.46
C HIS A 564 41.17 -22.24 6.96
N ASN A 565 41.06 -23.28 7.79
CA ASN A 565 41.48 -23.21 9.18
C ASN A 565 42.98 -23.50 9.26
N MET A 566 43.81 -22.47 9.47
CA MET A 566 45.26 -22.64 9.47
C MET A 566 45.72 -23.50 10.65
N ALA A 567 46.54 -24.52 10.37
CA ALA A 567 47.26 -25.23 11.42
C ALA A 567 48.39 -24.36 11.98
N GLY A 568 48.44 -24.23 13.30
CA GLY A 568 49.63 -23.80 14.02
C GLY A 568 49.50 -22.49 14.78
N CYS A 569 49.73 -22.59 16.09
CA CYS A 569 50.28 -21.51 16.91
C CYS A 569 51.81 -21.48 16.66
N PRO A 570 52.46 -20.29 16.59
CA PRO A 570 53.92 -20.22 16.67
C PRO A 570 54.36 -20.82 18.00
N GLY A 571 54.91 -22.03 17.97
CA GLY A 571 55.38 -22.70 19.17
C GLY A 571 56.52 -21.92 19.81
N GLY A 572 56.48 -21.80 21.13
CA GLY A 572 57.68 -21.60 21.92
C GLY A 572 58.66 -22.73 21.62
N GLY A 573 59.60 -22.45 20.74
CA GLY A 573 60.72 -23.31 20.37
C GLY A 573 61.94 -22.43 20.23
N GLY A 574 62.56 -22.12 21.36
CA GLY A 574 63.84 -21.42 21.38
C GLY A 574 64.91 -22.29 20.71
N GLY A 575 65.63 -21.66 19.77
CA GLY A 575 67.05 -21.93 19.55
C GLY A 575 67.41 -22.83 18.39
N GLY A 576 67.80 -22.20 17.28
CA GLY A 576 68.97 -22.66 16.52
C GLY A 576 68.81 -22.72 15.00
N GLY A 577 69.52 -21.84 14.31
CA GLY A 577 70.03 -22.12 12.96
C GLY A 577 69.35 -21.33 11.86
N GLY A 578 70.04 -20.28 11.39
CA GLY A 578 69.55 -19.36 10.37
C GLY A 578 69.36 -19.97 8.97
N GLY A 579 68.52 -19.30 8.21
CA GLY A 579 68.32 -19.49 6.78
C GLY A 579 67.39 -18.40 6.27
N ASN A 580 67.84 -17.66 5.26
CA ASN A 580 67.24 -16.47 4.64
C ASN A 580 65.72 -16.52 4.41
N PRO A 581 65.05 -15.34 4.37
CA PRO A 581 63.67 -15.23 3.89
C PRO A 581 63.61 -15.13 2.34
N ILE A 582 62.41 -15.44 1.83
CA ILE A 582 61.77 -15.10 0.53
C ILE A 582 61.73 -16.27 -0.50
N PRO A 583 60.60 -16.47 -1.24
CA PRO A 583 59.44 -15.58 -1.43
C PRO A 583 58.14 -15.94 -0.71
#